data_AF-A0A9E4CR86-F1
#
_entry.id   AF-A0A9E4CR86-F1
#
_cell.length_a   1.000
_cell.length_b   1.000
_cell.length_c   1.000
_cell.angle_alpha   90.00
_cell.angle_beta   90.00
_cell.angle_gamma   90.00
#
_symmetry.space_group_name_H-M   'P 1'
#
loop_
_entity.id
_entity.type
_entity.pdbx_description
1 polymer ?
#
loop_
_entity_poly.entity_id
_entity_poly.type
_entity_poly.pdbx_seq_one_letter_code
_entity_poly.pdbx_strand_id
1 'polypeptide(L)'
;MTTMGDDDQQHPHWSDQPSTAAERAAGEREAERPRSPLATLATRMADVSPAWSAVTLAADDAPAGSIDVGSRDRTIGVESIREGWLLHRGASRLAAAASPDLSLLVGDWCYAAGLCEITDHGSLDDVATLARLVADVSARAGESVDA
;
A
#
# COMPACT_ATOMS: atom_id res chain seq x y z
N MET A 1 6.15 55.58 37.93
CA MET A 1 6.19 54.47 38.92
C MET A 1 4.74 54.29 39.34
N THR A 2 3.93 53.45 38.70
CA THR A 2 4.05 51.99 38.56
C THR A 2 3.27 51.50 37.33
N THR A 3 3.74 50.39 36.76
CA THR A 3 3.25 49.63 35.61
C THR A 3 2.08 48.68 35.95
N MET A 4 1.54 48.02 34.91
CA MET A 4 0.92 46.69 34.92
C MET A 4 -0.62 46.65 34.80
N GLY A 5 -1.06 46.03 33.71
CA GLY A 5 -2.44 45.61 33.47
C GLY A 5 -2.66 45.17 32.02
N ASP A 6 -1.80 44.28 31.52
CA ASP A 6 -2.08 43.46 30.33
C ASP A 6 -3.37 42.67 30.58
N ASP A 7 -4.34 42.80 29.69
CA ASP A 7 -5.46 41.86 29.58
C ASP A 7 -5.59 41.49 28.09
N ASP A 8 -4.63 40.67 27.66
CA ASP A 8 -4.51 40.11 26.32
C ASP A 8 -5.48 38.91 26.18
N GLN A 9 -6.76 39.19 25.96
CA GLN A 9 -7.76 38.17 25.62
C GLN A 9 -7.73 37.85 24.13
N GLN A 10 -6.78 37.01 23.72
CA GLN A 10 -6.77 36.38 22.41
C GLN A 10 -7.78 35.22 22.38
N HIS A 11 -8.95 35.46 21.80
CA HIS A 11 -9.88 34.41 21.42
C HIS A 11 -9.37 33.70 20.13
N PRO A 12 -9.59 32.37 19.99
CA PRO A 12 -9.10 31.61 18.86
C PRO A 12 -9.81 32.03 17.56
N HIS A 13 -9.05 32.57 16.61
CA HIS A 13 -9.50 32.76 15.23
C HIS A 13 -9.60 31.37 14.56
N TRP A 14 -10.75 30.73 14.67
CA TRP A 14 -11.12 29.66 13.76
C TRP A 14 -11.34 30.31 12.39
N SER A 15 -10.33 30.23 11.53
CA SER A 15 -10.44 30.65 10.14
C SER A 15 -11.12 29.53 9.35
N ASP A 16 -12.46 29.49 9.45
CA ASP A 16 -13.31 28.84 8.44
C ASP A 16 -13.19 29.64 7.14
N GLN A 17 -12.12 29.42 6.39
CA GLN A 17 -12.05 29.92 5.03
C GLN A 17 -13.09 29.14 4.21
N PRO A 18 -14.04 29.81 3.53
CA PRO A 18 -14.96 29.10 2.66
C PRO A 18 -14.15 28.50 1.51
N SER A 19 -14.02 27.17 1.54
CA SER A 19 -13.48 26.37 0.43
C SER A 19 -14.11 26.86 -0.87
N THR A 20 -13.29 27.16 -1.87
CA THR A 20 -13.76 27.60 -3.18
C THR A 20 -14.50 26.47 -3.87
N ALA A 21 -15.45 26.78 -4.77
CA ALA A 21 -16.13 25.75 -5.57
C ALA A 21 -15.14 24.88 -6.36
N ALA A 22 -13.97 25.43 -6.72
CA ALA A 22 -12.89 24.70 -7.37
C ALA A 22 -12.20 23.69 -6.45
N GLU A 23 -11.97 24.02 -5.17
CA GLU A 23 -11.42 23.11 -4.17
C GLU A 23 -12.41 22.00 -3.80
N ARG A 24 -13.71 22.33 -3.66
CA ARG A 24 -14.75 21.32 -3.47
C ARG A 24 -14.83 20.38 -4.67
N ALA A 25 -14.86 20.93 -5.89
CA ALA A 25 -14.88 20.12 -7.10
C ALA A 25 -13.57 19.33 -7.31
N ALA A 26 -12.42 19.81 -6.82
CA ALA A 26 -11.17 19.06 -6.82
C ALA A 26 -11.20 17.91 -5.81
N GLY A 27 -11.73 18.14 -4.60
CA GLY A 27 -11.95 17.10 -3.60
C GLY A 27 -12.97 16.05 -4.05
N GLU A 28 -14.03 16.47 -4.73
CA GLU A 28 -15.03 15.58 -5.35
C GLU A 28 -14.41 14.76 -6.49
N ARG A 29 -13.60 15.37 -7.35
CA ARG A 29 -12.88 14.66 -8.43
C ARG A 29 -11.81 13.69 -7.89
N GLU A 30 -11.18 13.99 -6.77
CA GLU A 30 -10.25 13.07 -6.11
C GLU A 30 -11.00 11.92 -5.43
N ALA A 31 -12.17 12.19 -4.83
CA ALA A 31 -13.04 11.17 -4.26
C ALA A 31 -13.62 10.19 -5.31
N GLU A 32 -13.77 10.64 -6.56
CA GLU A 32 -14.29 9.83 -7.68
C GLU A 32 -13.18 9.09 -8.45
N ARG A 33 -11.90 9.37 -8.18
CA ARG A 33 -10.80 8.65 -8.84
C ARG A 33 -10.75 7.21 -8.29
N PRO A 34 -10.73 6.19 -9.15
CA PRO A 34 -10.63 4.81 -8.68
C PRO A 34 -9.34 4.64 -7.89
N ARG A 35 -9.45 4.08 -6.67
CA ARG A 35 -8.30 3.83 -5.79
C ARG A 35 -7.20 3.09 -6.54
N SER A 36 -5.95 3.40 -6.23
CA SER A 36 -4.82 2.67 -6.81
C SER A 36 -4.88 1.18 -6.41
N PRO A 37 -4.24 0.29 -7.20
CA PRO A 37 -4.10 -1.11 -6.83
C PRO A 37 -3.47 -1.31 -5.44
N LEU A 38 -2.44 -0.51 -5.12
CA LEU A 38 -1.77 -0.51 -3.82
C LEU A 38 -2.69 -0.04 -2.68
N ALA A 39 -3.52 0.98 -2.90
CA ALA A 39 -4.52 1.41 -1.92
C ALA A 39 -5.60 0.35 -1.70
N THR A 40 -5.97 -0.38 -2.75
CA THR A 40 -6.90 -1.51 -2.65
C THR A 40 -6.28 -2.63 -1.81
N LEU A 41 -5.02 -2.97 -2.04
CA LEU A 41 -4.29 -3.97 -1.28
C LEU A 41 -4.13 -3.58 0.20
N ALA A 42 -3.73 -2.33 0.49
CA ALA A 42 -3.61 -1.81 1.85
C ALA A 42 -4.93 -1.93 2.63
N THR A 43 -6.06 -1.64 1.97
CA THR A 43 -7.40 -1.82 2.56
C THR A 43 -7.65 -3.30 2.90
N ARG A 44 -7.38 -4.21 1.96
CA ARG A 44 -7.57 -5.65 2.18
C ARG A 44 -6.69 -6.17 3.33
N MET A 45 -5.46 -5.71 3.45
CA MET A 45 -4.56 -6.06 4.56
C MET A 45 -5.14 -5.64 5.91
N ALA A 46 -5.70 -4.42 5.98
CA ALA A 46 -6.35 -3.91 7.19
C ALA A 46 -7.62 -4.70 7.56
N ASP A 47 -8.39 -5.16 6.56
CA ASP A 47 -9.59 -5.98 6.76
C ASP A 47 -9.28 -7.37 7.32
N VAL A 48 -8.11 -7.95 6.96
CA VAL A 48 -7.70 -9.25 7.48
C VAL A 48 -7.24 -9.19 8.93
N SER A 49 -6.46 -8.16 9.29
CA SER A 49 -5.99 -8.00 10.67
C SER A 49 -5.65 -6.54 11.02
N PRO A 50 -6.17 -6.02 12.15
CA PRO A 50 -5.74 -4.73 12.69
C PRO A 50 -4.24 -4.65 12.96
N ALA A 51 -3.59 -5.76 13.30
CA ALA A 51 -2.14 -5.81 13.53
C ALA A 51 -1.33 -5.58 12.25
N TRP A 52 -1.92 -5.87 11.08
CA TRP A 52 -1.29 -5.63 9.78
C TRP A 52 -1.49 -4.19 9.32
N SER A 53 -2.66 -3.61 9.61
CA SER A 53 -2.92 -2.18 9.42
C SER A 53 -1.90 -1.31 10.17
N ALA A 54 -1.52 -1.70 11.39
CA ALA A 54 -0.57 -0.97 12.21
C ALA A 54 0.84 -0.83 11.60
N VAL A 55 1.20 -1.71 10.65
CA VAL A 55 2.47 -1.64 9.93
C VAL A 55 2.32 -1.07 8.53
N THR A 56 1.09 -0.81 8.07
CA THR A 56 0.80 -0.37 6.71
C THR A 56 0.98 1.14 6.56
N LEU A 57 1.81 1.58 5.63
CA LEU A 57 1.96 2.99 5.22
C LEU A 57 0.72 3.44 4.46
N ALA A 58 0.38 4.73 4.55
CA ALA A 58 -0.69 5.31 3.73
C ALA A 58 -0.37 5.09 2.25
N ALA A 59 -1.28 4.44 1.52
CA ALA A 59 -1.03 4.01 0.14
C ALA A 59 -0.85 5.16 -0.85
N ASP A 60 -1.22 6.38 -0.46
CA ASP A 60 -1.02 7.61 -1.23
C ASP A 60 0.47 8.02 -1.33
N ASP A 61 1.34 7.44 -0.48
CA ASP A 61 2.80 7.67 -0.46
C ASP A 61 3.62 6.52 -1.10
N ALA A 62 2.96 5.49 -1.66
CA ALA A 62 3.68 4.36 -2.23
C ALA A 62 4.48 4.78 -3.48
N PRO A 63 5.80 4.47 -3.57
CA PRO A 63 6.66 4.98 -4.63
C PRO A 63 6.20 4.57 -6.02
N ALA A 64 6.41 5.48 -6.98
CA ALA A 64 5.98 5.35 -8.37
C ALA A 64 6.45 4.03 -9.03
N GLY A 65 5.53 3.41 -9.78
CA GLY A 65 5.81 2.25 -10.62
C GLY A 65 4.85 1.08 -10.36
N SER A 66 3.56 1.27 -10.67
CA SER A 66 2.61 0.16 -10.76
C SER A 66 2.88 -0.64 -12.04
N ILE A 67 2.80 -1.96 -11.96
CA ILE A 67 2.83 -2.82 -13.13
C ILE A 67 1.42 -2.85 -13.72
N ASP A 68 1.22 -2.22 -14.88
CA ASP A 68 -0.06 -2.32 -15.60
C ASP A 68 -0.07 -3.59 -16.48
N VAL A 69 -0.96 -4.53 -16.14
CA VAL A 69 -1.18 -5.77 -16.90
C VAL A 69 -2.53 -5.78 -17.64
N GLY A 70 -3.09 -4.60 -17.90
CA GLY A 70 -4.24 -4.38 -18.78
C GLY A 70 -5.61 -4.74 -18.19
N SER A 71 -5.66 -5.35 -17.01
CA SER A 71 -6.88 -5.51 -16.20
C SER A 71 -6.59 -5.02 -14.79
N ARG A 72 -7.52 -4.25 -14.22
CA ARG A 72 -7.38 -3.72 -12.85
C ARG A 72 -7.22 -4.84 -11.82
N ASP A 73 -7.99 -5.91 -11.94
CA ASP A 73 -7.97 -7.03 -10.99
C ASP A 73 -6.67 -7.83 -11.12
N ARG A 74 -6.21 -8.08 -12.35
CA ARG A 74 -4.88 -8.67 -12.58
C ARG A 74 -3.76 -7.77 -12.05
N THR A 75 -3.87 -6.47 -12.22
CA THR A 75 -2.91 -5.51 -11.68
C THR A 75 -2.89 -5.54 -10.14
N ILE A 76 -4.05 -5.64 -9.48
CA ILE A 76 -4.12 -5.83 -8.02
C ILE A 76 -3.44 -7.14 -7.61
N GLY A 77 -3.69 -8.23 -8.34
CA GLY A 77 -3.04 -9.52 -8.09
C GLY A 77 -1.52 -9.44 -8.20
N VAL A 78 -1.01 -8.87 -9.28
CA VAL A 78 0.44 -8.69 -9.52
C VAL A 78 1.08 -7.78 -8.48
N GLU A 79 0.44 -6.66 -8.12
CA GLU A 79 0.95 -5.78 -7.06
C GLU A 79 0.95 -6.47 -5.70
N SER A 80 -0.02 -7.36 -5.43
CA SER A 80 -0.04 -8.17 -4.19
C SER A 80 1.15 -9.13 -4.13
N ILE A 81 1.43 -9.84 -5.22
CA ILE A 81 2.62 -10.72 -5.32
C ILE A 81 3.91 -9.93 -5.16
N ARG A 82 4.00 -8.75 -5.78
CA ARG A 82 5.19 -7.89 -5.66
C ARG A 82 5.39 -7.37 -4.24
N GLU A 83 4.32 -6.96 -3.56
CA GLU A 83 4.42 -6.58 -2.15
C GLU A 83 4.81 -7.77 -1.27
N GLY A 84 4.33 -8.98 -1.56
CA GLY A 84 4.78 -10.20 -0.88
C GLY A 84 6.30 -10.39 -0.98
N TRP A 85 6.84 -10.28 -2.19
CA TRP A 85 8.29 -10.34 -2.42
C TRP A 85 9.07 -9.22 -1.72
N LEU A 86 8.56 -7.98 -1.73
CA LEU A 86 9.22 -6.84 -1.09
C LEU A 86 9.20 -6.95 0.44
N LEU A 87 8.10 -7.43 1.04
CA LEU A 87 7.94 -7.66 2.47
C LEU A 87 8.97 -8.68 2.98
N HIS A 88 9.15 -9.79 2.26
CA HIS A 88 10.16 -10.80 2.57
C HIS A 88 11.60 -10.25 2.59
N ARG A 89 11.83 -9.10 1.93
CA ARG A 89 13.14 -8.46 1.83
C ARG A 89 13.26 -7.17 2.64
N GLY A 90 12.24 -6.82 3.43
CA GLY A 90 12.22 -5.58 4.21
C GLY A 90 12.18 -4.30 3.37
N ALA A 91 11.68 -4.40 2.13
CA ALA A 91 11.64 -3.31 1.15
C ALA A 91 10.20 -2.96 0.71
N SER A 92 9.19 -3.34 1.51
CA SER A 92 7.78 -3.09 1.19
C SER A 92 7.50 -1.61 0.94
N ARG A 93 6.63 -1.37 -0.03
CA ARG A 93 6.11 -0.02 -0.33
C ARG A 93 4.91 0.31 0.54
N LEU A 94 4.23 -0.73 1.02
CA LEU A 94 3.03 -0.62 1.82
C LEU A 94 3.27 -0.84 3.30
N ALA A 95 4.43 -1.30 3.75
CA ALA A 95 4.68 -1.51 5.17
C ALA A 95 5.98 -0.86 5.63
N ALA A 96 5.92 -0.18 6.78
CA ALA A 96 7.12 0.17 7.53
C ALA A 96 7.82 -1.12 7.96
N ALA A 97 9.13 -1.06 8.27
CA ALA A 97 9.89 -2.21 8.75
C ALA A 97 9.24 -2.79 10.03
N ALA A 98 8.34 -3.75 9.86
CA ALA A 98 7.71 -4.53 10.91
C ALA A 98 8.71 -5.54 11.48
N SER A 99 8.32 -6.28 12.53
CA SER A 99 9.14 -7.42 12.94
C SER A 99 9.33 -8.38 11.75
N PRO A 100 10.52 -8.99 11.58
CA PRO A 100 10.78 -9.90 10.47
C PRO A 100 9.73 -11.00 10.31
N ASP A 101 9.26 -11.57 11.44
CA ASP A 101 8.24 -12.61 11.46
C ASP A 101 6.88 -12.11 10.95
N LEU A 102 6.50 -10.88 11.28
CA LEU A 102 5.25 -10.29 10.80
C LEU A 102 5.35 -9.94 9.32
N SER A 103 6.48 -9.40 8.88
CA SER A 103 6.75 -9.15 7.45
C SER A 103 6.69 -10.44 6.63
N LEU A 104 7.21 -11.54 7.17
CA LEU A 104 7.13 -12.85 6.52
C LEU A 104 5.68 -13.32 6.37
N LEU A 105 4.90 -13.29 7.45
CA LEU A 105 3.51 -13.74 7.44
C LEU A 105 2.61 -12.89 6.54
N VAL A 106 2.76 -11.56 6.59
CA VAL A 106 2.03 -10.65 5.70
C VAL A 106 2.46 -10.86 4.25
N GLY A 107 3.75 -11.13 4.01
CA GLY A 107 4.27 -11.44 2.69
C GLY A 107 3.68 -12.72 2.10
N ASP A 108 3.56 -13.78 2.90
CA ASP A 108 2.94 -15.05 2.51
C ASP A 108 1.45 -14.86 2.16
N TRP A 109 0.74 -14.07 2.97
CA TRP A 109 -0.65 -13.72 2.68
C TRP A 109 -0.77 -12.93 1.37
N CYS A 110 0.08 -11.93 1.13
CA CYS A 110 0.09 -11.13 -0.10
C CYS A 110 0.31 -12.00 -1.34
N TYR A 111 1.20 -12.99 -1.25
CA TYR A 111 1.40 -13.99 -2.30
C TYR A 111 0.14 -14.81 -2.57
N ALA A 112 -0.47 -15.36 -1.51
CA ALA A 112 -1.67 -16.19 -1.64
C ALA A 112 -2.86 -15.37 -2.17
N ALA A 113 -3.08 -14.16 -1.67
CA ALA A 113 -4.14 -13.27 -2.11
C ALA A 113 -3.94 -12.83 -3.57
N GLY A 114 -2.71 -12.50 -3.97
CA GLY A 114 -2.41 -12.13 -5.35
C GLY A 114 -2.59 -13.29 -6.33
N LEU A 115 -2.22 -14.51 -5.91
CA LEU A 115 -2.52 -15.72 -6.65
C LEU A 115 -4.02 -15.93 -6.81
N CYS A 116 -4.80 -15.87 -5.73
CA CYS A 116 -6.26 -15.97 -5.79
C CYS A 116 -6.85 -14.96 -6.78
N GLU A 117 -6.43 -13.69 -6.72
CA GLU A 117 -6.93 -12.63 -7.62
C GLU A 117 -6.61 -12.91 -9.10
N ILE A 118 -5.41 -13.44 -9.40
CA ILE A 118 -5.05 -13.83 -10.77
C ILE A 118 -5.87 -15.05 -11.22
N THR A 119 -6.15 -15.97 -10.30
CA THR A 119 -6.77 -17.27 -10.61
C THR A 119 -8.27 -17.34 -10.51
N ASP A 120 -8.94 -16.33 -9.94
CA ASP A 120 -10.41 -16.25 -9.95
C ASP A 120 -10.95 -16.15 -11.40
N HIS A 121 -10.06 -15.96 -12.38
CA HIS A 121 -10.33 -16.11 -13.82
C HIS A 121 -10.02 -17.51 -14.40
N GLY A 122 -9.66 -18.51 -13.58
CA GLY A 122 -9.83 -19.93 -13.87
C GLY A 122 -8.62 -20.71 -14.42
N SER A 123 -7.38 -20.40 -14.06
CA SER A 123 -6.23 -21.18 -14.55
C SER A 123 -5.20 -21.51 -13.46
N LEU A 124 -5.16 -22.78 -13.05
CA LEU A 124 -4.05 -23.33 -12.25
C LEU A 124 -2.72 -23.30 -13.02
N ASP A 125 -2.74 -23.22 -14.35
CA ASP A 125 -1.53 -23.04 -15.16
C ASP A 125 -0.91 -21.64 -14.96
N ASP A 126 -1.72 -20.62 -14.65
CA ASP A 126 -1.22 -19.28 -14.33
C ASP A 126 -0.51 -19.27 -12.96
N VAL A 127 -1.04 -20.03 -11.98
CA VAL A 127 -0.37 -20.29 -10.70
C VAL A 127 0.95 -21.02 -10.91
N ALA A 128 0.94 -22.07 -11.73
CA ALA A 128 2.14 -22.86 -12.01
C ALA A 128 3.21 -22.02 -12.70
N THR A 129 2.80 -21.15 -13.64
CA THR A 129 3.69 -20.22 -14.34
C THR A 129 4.29 -19.21 -13.37
N LEU A 130 3.47 -18.61 -12.49
CA LEU A 130 3.98 -17.68 -11.50
C LEU A 130 4.89 -18.36 -10.48
N ALA A 131 4.51 -19.52 -9.95
CA ALA A 131 5.32 -20.28 -9.01
C ALA A 131 6.69 -20.63 -9.62
N ARG A 132 6.72 -20.98 -10.90
CA ARG A 132 7.96 -21.21 -11.65
C ARG A 132 8.79 -19.93 -11.79
N LEU A 133 8.19 -18.80 -12.11
CA LEU A 133 8.88 -17.51 -12.18
C LEU A 133 9.49 -17.12 -10.82
N VAL A 134 8.73 -17.27 -9.74
CA VAL A 134 9.20 -16.99 -8.37
C VAL A 134 10.37 -17.90 -8.00
N ALA A 135 10.32 -19.18 -8.35
CA ALA A 135 11.42 -20.12 -8.15
C ALA A 135 12.67 -19.71 -8.94
N ASP A 136 12.52 -19.35 -10.22
CA ASP A 136 13.63 -18.94 -11.09
C ASP A 136 14.30 -17.64 -10.59
N VAL A 137 13.51 -16.64 -10.17
CA VAL A 137 14.03 -15.38 -9.63
C VAL A 137 14.72 -15.61 -8.28
N SER A 138 14.15 -16.45 -7.42
CA SER A 138 14.74 -16.79 -6.11
C SER A 138 16.08 -17.52 -6.27
N ALA A 139 16.16 -18.47 -7.22
CA ALA A 139 17.40 -19.19 -7.52
C ALA A 139 18.51 -18.22 -7.98
N ARG A 140 18.20 -17.31 -8.90
CA ARG A 140 19.16 -16.33 -9.42
C ARG A 140 19.55 -15.27 -8.38
N ALA A 141 18.65 -14.93 -7.46
CA ALA A 141 18.98 -14.04 -6.35
C ALA A 141 19.97 -14.70 -5.38
N GLY A 142 19.84 -16.01 -5.14
CA GLY A 142 20.79 -16.79 -4.33
C GLY A 142 22.18 -16.90 -4.95
N GLU A 143 22.28 -16.97 -6.29
CA GLU A 143 23.56 -17.01 -7.01
C GLU A 143 24.36 -15.70 -6.90
N SER A 144 23.72 -14.57 -6.59
CA SER A 144 24.38 -13.27 -6.46
C SER A 144 25.06 -13.00 -5.11
N VAL A 145 24.91 -13.91 -4.13
CA VAL A 145 25.48 -13.76 -2.78
C VAL A 145 26.87 -14.42 -2.66
N ASP A 146 27.29 -15.18 -3.69
CA ASP A 146 28.57 -15.91 -3.72
C ASP A 146 29.63 -15.31 -4.67
N ALA A 147 29.49 -14.03 -5.07
CA ALA A 147 30.47 -13.31 -5.92
C ALA A 147 31.11 -12.12 -5.18
#